data_AF-A0AAU0RZZ2-F1
#
_entry.id   AF-A0AAU0RZZ2-F1
#
_cell.length_a   1.000
_cell.length_b   1.000
_cell.length_c   1.000
_cell.angle_alpha   90.00
_cell.angle_beta   90.00
_cell.angle_gamma   90.00
#
_symmetry.space_group_name_H-M   'P 1'
#
loop_
_entity.id
_entity.type
_entity.pdbx_description
1 polymer ?
#
loop_
_entity_poly.entity_id
_entity_poly.type
_entity_poly.pdbx_seq_one_letter_code
_entity_poly.pdbx_strand_id
1 'polypeptide(L)'
;MMAAKEIRISIEDLDRDGSPEVLLEFYSGKELEFSTSVSSSGKNENYDKVDVKGDADGDGDFDAQDDKLFISLAQAAVKLLK
;
A
#
# COMPACT_ATOMS: atom_id res chain seq x y z
N MET A 1 -7.23 17.71 -15.43
CA MET A 1 -7.85 16.42 -15.76
C MET A 1 -7.34 15.42 -14.73
N MET A 2 -8.19 14.61 -14.12
CA MET A 2 -7.76 13.50 -13.24
C MET A 2 -7.49 12.28 -14.12
N ALA A 3 -6.60 11.37 -13.69
CA ALA A 3 -6.42 10.11 -14.39
C ALA A 3 -7.69 9.23 -14.26
N ALA A 4 -7.91 8.34 -15.23
CA ALA A 4 -9.02 7.38 -15.14
C ALA A 4 -8.83 6.42 -13.96
N LYS A 5 -7.58 6.03 -13.70
CA LYS A 5 -7.14 5.28 -12.52
C LYS A 5 -5.87 5.94 -11.99
N GLU A 6 -5.79 6.10 -10.67
CA GLU A 6 -4.59 6.60 -10.00
C GLU A 6 -4.33 5.81 -8.72
N ILE A 7 -3.05 5.70 -8.39
CA ILE A 7 -2.60 5.24 -7.07
C ILE A 7 -1.93 6.44 -6.42
N ARG A 8 -2.38 6.80 -5.22
CA ARG A 8 -1.69 7.77 -4.37
C ARG A 8 -0.93 7.00 -3.30
N ILE A 9 0.33 7.40 -3.10
CA ILE A 9 1.23 6.74 -2.18
C ILE A 9 1.75 7.77 -1.19
N SER A 10 1.60 7.51 0.09
CA SER A 10 2.14 8.33 1.18
C SER A 10 2.82 7.46 2.23
N ILE A 11 3.64 8.10 3.08
CA ILE A 11 4.29 7.46 4.23
C ILE A 11 3.77 8.18 5.48
N GLU A 12 3.03 7.46 6.32
CA GLU A 12 2.26 8.03 7.43
C GLU A 12 2.31 7.09 8.64
N ASP A 13 2.44 7.64 9.86
CA ASP A 13 2.35 6.88 11.12
C ASP A 13 0.87 6.75 11.53
N LEU A 14 0.18 5.78 10.90
CA LEU A 14 -1.27 5.62 10.97
C LEU A 14 -1.72 5.12 12.35
N ASP A 15 -0.93 4.24 12.96
CA ASP A 15 -1.24 3.64 14.26
C ASP A 15 -0.60 4.37 15.45
N ARG A 16 0.25 5.37 15.19
CA ARG A 16 0.95 6.22 16.16
C ARG A 16 1.95 5.45 17.02
N ASP A 17 2.58 4.44 16.43
CA ASP A 17 3.55 3.60 17.12
C ASP A 17 5.02 4.01 16.88
N GLY A 18 5.23 5.05 16.06
CA GLY A 18 6.54 5.58 15.69
C GLY A 18 7.21 4.86 14.53
N SER A 19 6.53 3.92 13.87
CA SER A 19 7.00 3.21 12.66
C SER A 19 6.05 3.47 11.49
N PRO A 20 6.25 4.55 10.69
CA PRO A 20 5.32 4.91 9.62
C PRO A 20 5.07 3.80 8.60
N GLU A 21 3.81 3.59 8.25
CA GLU A 21 3.34 2.73 7.18
C GLU A 21 3.47 3.39 5.79
N VAL A 22 3.47 2.56 4.74
CA VAL A 22 3.21 3.03 3.37
C VAL A 22 1.73 2.87 3.07
N LEU A 23 1.01 3.99 2.94
CA LEU A 23 -0.39 4.00 2.55
C LEU A 23 -0.51 3.99 1.02
N LEU A 24 -1.31 3.07 0.50
CA LEU A 24 -1.64 2.92 -0.92
C LEU A 24 -3.14 3.15 -1.10
N GLU A 25 -3.51 4.21 -1.80
CA GLU A 25 -4.90 4.56 -2.10
C GLU A 25 -5.18 4.47 -3.60
N PHE A 26 -6.16 3.66 -3.99
CA PHE A 26 -6.54 3.40 -5.37
C PHE A 26 -7.82 4.13 -5.72
N TYR A 27 -7.77 5.01 -6.71
CA TYR A 27 -8.92 5.82 -7.11
C TYR A 27 -9.39 5.53 -8.54
N SER A 28 -10.69 5.68 -8.74
CA SER A 28 -11.37 5.75 -10.03
C SER A 28 -11.93 7.15 -10.22
N GLY A 29 -11.27 7.97 -11.02
CA GLY A 29 -11.58 9.40 -11.10
C GLY A 29 -11.40 10.11 -9.75
N LYS A 30 -12.49 10.38 -9.03
CA LYS A 30 -12.47 11.04 -7.70
C LYS A 30 -12.84 10.11 -6.54
N GLU A 31 -13.27 8.89 -6.84
CA GLU A 31 -13.76 7.94 -5.85
C GLU A 31 -12.63 7.04 -5.39
N LEU A 32 -12.45 6.91 -4.08
CA LEU A 32 -11.55 5.94 -3.47
C LEU A 32 -12.22 4.57 -3.58
N GLU A 33 -11.61 3.67 -4.33
CA GLU A 33 -12.11 2.30 -4.52
C GLU A 33 -11.60 1.38 -3.42
N PHE A 34 -10.32 1.54 -3.07
CA PHE A 34 -9.63 0.67 -2.14
C PHE A 34 -8.45 1.40 -1.52
N SER A 35 -8.15 1.09 -0.26
CA SER A 35 -6.92 1.53 0.41
C SER A 35 -6.35 0.39 1.22
N THR A 36 -5.03 0.25 1.19
CA THR A 36 -4.29 -0.64 2.08
C THR A 36 -3.03 0.05 2.56
N SER A 37 -2.46 -0.46 3.65
CA SER A 37 -1.15 -0.05 4.13
C SER A 37 -0.21 -1.25 4.19
N VAL A 38 1.06 -0.97 4.00
CA VAL A 38 2.14 -1.92 4.26
C VAL A 38 2.94 -1.40 5.45
N SER A 39 3.03 -2.21 6.50
CA SER A 39 3.76 -1.93 7.73
C SER A 39 5.10 -2.67 7.77
N SER A 40 6.01 -2.16 8.60
CA SER A 40 7.27 -2.85 8.93
C SER A 40 7.09 -3.64 10.22
N SER A 41 6.91 -4.95 10.13
CA SER A 41 6.66 -5.79 11.32
C SER A 41 7.77 -5.71 12.37
N GLY A 42 9.02 -5.50 11.93
CA GLY A 42 10.19 -5.33 12.78
C GLY A 42 10.50 -3.89 13.19
N LYS A 43 9.68 -2.89 12.79
CA LYS A 43 9.94 -1.45 12.99
C LYS A 43 11.34 -1.02 12.54
N ASN A 44 11.84 -1.62 11.47
CA ASN A 44 13.20 -1.45 10.96
C ASN A 44 13.19 -0.99 9.49
N GLU A 45 12.09 -0.37 9.07
CA GLU A 45 11.84 0.10 7.71
C GLU A 45 11.85 -1.00 6.64
N ASN A 46 11.86 -2.28 7.03
CA ASN A 46 11.57 -3.39 6.15
C ASN A 46 10.04 -3.59 6.09
N TYR A 47 9.41 -3.02 5.06
CA TYR A 47 7.97 -3.12 4.83
C TYR A 47 7.63 -4.51 4.30
N ASP A 48 6.94 -5.31 5.10
CA ASP A 48 6.77 -6.75 4.89
C ASP A 48 5.40 -7.32 5.27
N LYS A 49 4.48 -6.48 5.75
CA LYS A 49 3.15 -6.88 6.19
C LYS A 49 2.08 -5.99 5.59
N VAL A 50 1.13 -6.59 4.87
CA VAL A 50 -0.08 -5.91 4.40
C VAL A 50 -1.09 -5.89 5.54
N ASP A 51 -1.69 -4.74 5.82
CA ASP A 51 -2.64 -4.59 6.92
C ASP A 51 -4.09 -4.84 6.50
N VAL A 52 -4.42 -4.55 5.23
CA VAL A 52 -5.74 -4.81 4.63
C VAL A 52 -5.56 -5.57 3.31
N LYS A 53 -6.10 -6.79 3.25
CA LYS A 53 -6.05 -7.61 2.04
C LYS A 53 -6.88 -6.99 0.90
N GLY A 54 -6.43 -7.17 -0.32
CA GLY A 54 -7.15 -6.80 -1.53
C GLY A 54 -6.67 -7.65 -2.71
N ASP A 55 -7.51 -7.75 -3.73
CA ASP A 55 -7.24 -8.46 -4.99
C ASP A 55 -6.40 -7.54 -5.91
N ALA A 56 -5.08 -7.63 -5.79
CA ALA A 56 -4.15 -6.74 -6.46
C ALA A 56 -3.85 -7.19 -7.90
N ASP A 57 -3.92 -8.49 -8.18
CA ASP A 57 -3.68 -9.04 -9.51
C ASP A 57 -4.96 -9.23 -10.35
N GLY A 58 -6.13 -9.12 -9.72
CA GLY A 58 -7.44 -9.13 -10.37
C GLY A 58 -7.97 -10.54 -10.67
N ASP A 59 -7.48 -11.57 -9.98
CA ASP A 59 -7.90 -12.96 -10.19
C ASP A 59 -9.16 -13.37 -9.42
N GLY A 60 -9.63 -12.50 -8.53
CA GLY A 60 -10.87 -12.67 -7.78
C GLY A 60 -10.73 -13.39 -6.43
N ASP A 61 -9.52 -13.64 -5.95
CA ASP A 61 -9.26 -14.07 -4.58
C ASP A 61 -8.32 -13.10 -3.82
N PHE A 62 -7.95 -13.46 -2.58
CA PHE A 62 -7.11 -12.64 -1.68
C PHE A 62 -5.97 -13.50 -1.13
N ASP A 63 -4.99 -13.79 -1.98
CA ASP A 63 -3.93 -14.74 -1.69
C ASP A 63 -2.58 -14.06 -1.35
N ALA A 64 -1.51 -14.85 -1.37
CA ALA A 64 -0.16 -14.37 -1.05
C ALA A 64 0.54 -13.69 -2.23
N GLN A 65 0.02 -13.79 -3.45
CA GLN A 65 0.50 -13.09 -4.64
C GLN A 65 0.08 -11.62 -4.58
N ASP A 66 -1.15 -11.35 -4.14
CA ASP A 66 -1.63 -9.99 -3.88
C ASP A 66 -0.74 -9.25 -2.88
N ASP A 67 -0.51 -9.90 -1.73
CA ASP A 67 0.30 -9.31 -0.66
C ASP A 67 1.71 -8.97 -1.16
N LYS A 68 2.30 -9.83 -2.01
CA LYS A 68 3.62 -9.59 -2.60
C LYS A 68 3.64 -8.37 -3.52
N LEU A 69 2.55 -8.08 -4.24
CA LEU A 69 2.46 -6.91 -5.11
C LEU A 69 2.43 -5.62 -4.29
N PHE A 70 1.59 -5.56 -3.26
CA PHE A 70 1.55 -4.40 -2.36
C PHE A 70 2.89 -4.18 -1.64
N ILE A 71 3.49 -5.25 -1.11
CA ILE A 71 4.81 -5.18 -0.46
C ILE A 71 5.87 -4.68 -1.43
N SER A 72 5.93 -5.21 -2.65
CA SER A 72 6.92 -4.81 -3.65
C SER A 72 6.78 -3.34 -4.04
N LEU A 73 5.53 -2.87 -4.22
CA LEU A 73 5.26 -1.47 -4.50
C LEU A 73 5.65 -0.56 -3.34
N ALA A 74 5.32 -0.93 -2.10
CA ALA A 74 5.67 -0.16 -0.91
C ALA A 74 7.18 -0.04 -0.73
N GLN A 75 7.92 -1.14 -0.89
CA GLN A 75 9.38 -1.15 -0.83
C GLN A 75 10.03 -0.29 -1.92
N ALA A 76 9.43 -0.22 -3.11
CA ALA A 76 9.88 0.66 -4.17
C ALA A 76 9.57 2.13 -3.85
N ALA A 77 8.35 2.42 -3.39
CA ALA A 77 7.91 3.78 -3.06
C ALA A 77 8.74 4.42 -1.95
N VAL A 78 9.06 3.67 -0.90
CA VAL A 78 9.88 4.17 0.22
C VAL A 78 11.25 4.65 -0.26
N LYS A 79 11.86 3.97 -1.24
CA LYS A 79 13.15 4.37 -1.82
C LYS A 79 13.07 5.63 -2.69
N LEU A 80 11.87 6.03 -3.11
CA LEU A 80 11.64 7.20 -3.95
C LEU A 80 11.13 8.41 -3.15
N LEU A 81 10.47 8.17 -2.02
CA LEU A 81 9.79 9.19 -1.22
C LEU A 81 10.55 9.58 0.06
N LYS A 82 11.52 8.77 0.51
CA LYS A 82 12.49 9.13 1.57
C LYS A 82 13.82 9.58 0.95
#